data_AF-A0A803KDZ5-F1
#
_entry.id   AF-A0A803KDZ5-F1
#
_cell.length_a   1.000
_cell.length_b   1.000
_cell.length_c   1.000
_cell.angle_alpha   90.00
_cell.angle_beta   90.00
_cell.angle_gamma   90.00
#
_symmetry.space_group_name_H-M   'P 1'
#
loop_
_entity.id
_entity.type
_entity.pdbx_description
1 polymer ?
#
loop_
_entity_poly.entity_id
_entity_poly.type
_entity_poly.pdbx_seq_one_letter_code
_entity_poly.pdbx_strand_id
1 'polypeptide(L)'
;MAAYIEFVPLRNARCSMPSWEEFSDPLSFIGRIRPIAEKTGICKIPPPKDWAAALCLRCQKLLLHPSGTAPQLEAMTRVKLDFLDQLGKFWELQGSALRIPVVDGKLLGVYALSKVGVQGQVVLQINNIRISILQCLLRQD
;
A
#
# COMPACT_ATOMS: atom_id res chain seq x y z
N MET A 1 8.77 -16.72 -22.81
CA MET A 1 7.51 -17.34 -22.34
C MET A 1 7.29 -16.87 -20.91
N ALA A 2 6.38 -15.92 -20.67
CA ALA A 2 6.09 -15.47 -19.31
C ALA A 2 5.29 -16.57 -18.61
N ALA A 3 5.79 -17.08 -17.48
CA ALA A 3 5.05 -18.02 -16.65
C ALA A 3 3.82 -17.30 -16.10
N TYR A 4 2.62 -17.73 -16.51
CA TYR A 4 1.40 -17.28 -15.87
C TYR A 4 1.39 -17.87 -14.44
N ILE A 5 1.31 -17.01 -13.43
CA ILE A 5 1.11 -17.47 -12.06
C ILE A 5 -0.39 -17.65 -11.91
N GLU A 6 -0.85 -18.90 -11.96
CA GLU A 6 -2.24 -19.24 -11.68
C GLU A 6 -2.55 -18.89 -10.23
N PHE A 7 -3.69 -18.23 -10.00
CA PHE A 7 -4.12 -17.88 -8.65
C PHE A 7 -4.44 -19.14 -7.86
N VAL A 8 -3.63 -19.42 -6.85
CA VAL A 8 -3.92 -20.49 -5.89
C VAL A 8 -4.52 -19.83 -4.64
N PRO A 9 -5.78 -20.13 -4.28
CA PRO A 9 -6.39 -19.57 -3.08
C PRO A 9 -5.59 -19.96 -1.84
N LEU A 10 -5.38 -18.98 -0.96
CA LEU A 10 -4.69 -19.20 0.31
C LEU A 10 -5.52 -20.11 1.22
N ARG A 11 -4.85 -20.75 2.18
CA ARG A 11 -5.53 -21.54 3.22
C ARG A 11 -6.49 -20.66 4.01
N ASN A 12 -7.70 -21.16 4.25
CA ASN A 12 -8.72 -20.45 5.02
C ASN A 12 -8.23 -20.15 6.45
N ALA A 13 -8.56 -18.95 6.94
CA ALA A 13 -8.32 -18.57 8.32
C ALA A 13 -9.09 -19.48 9.28
N ARG A 14 -8.49 -19.78 10.45
CA ARG A 14 -9.14 -20.60 11.47
C ARG A 14 -10.39 -19.90 12.00
N CYS A 15 -11.47 -20.66 12.13
CA CYS A 15 -12.73 -20.19 12.69
C CYS A 15 -12.88 -20.67 14.14
N SER A 16 -13.18 -19.75 15.05
CA SER A 16 -13.43 -20.05 16.48
C SER A 16 -14.81 -19.53 16.85
N MET A 17 -15.75 -20.44 17.16
CA MET A 17 -17.12 -20.11 17.57
C MET A 17 -17.16 -19.95 19.10
N PRO A 18 -17.39 -18.75 19.63
CA PRO A 18 -17.55 -18.54 21.07
C PRO A 18 -18.89 -19.08 21.56
N SER A 19 -18.93 -19.53 22.82
CA SER A 19 -20.20 -19.71 23.54
C SER A 19 -20.83 -18.36 23.88
N TRP A 20 -22.09 -18.34 24.37
CA TRP A 20 -22.72 -17.09 24.82
C TRP A 20 -21.98 -16.42 25.98
N GLU A 21 -21.43 -17.21 26.90
CA GLU A 21 -20.63 -16.70 28.03
C GLU A 21 -19.32 -16.08 27.55
N GLU A 22 -18.64 -16.75 26.62
CA GLU A 22 -17.39 -16.27 26.02
C GLU A 22 -17.62 -15.05 25.13
N PHE A 23 -18.77 -14.98 24.46
CA PHE A 23 -19.15 -13.85 23.63
C PHE A 23 -19.47 -12.59 24.47
N SER A 24 -19.84 -12.77 25.75
CA SER A 24 -20.10 -11.65 26.67
C SER A 24 -18.83 -10.88 27.04
N ASP A 25 -17.67 -11.53 27.08
CA ASP A 25 -16.37 -10.89 27.32
C ASP A 25 -15.39 -11.14 26.14
N PRO A 26 -15.43 -10.26 25.11
CA PRO A 26 -14.66 -10.47 23.90
C PRO A 26 -13.14 -10.39 24.13
N LEU A 27 -12.66 -9.63 25.10
CA LEU A 27 -11.22 -9.49 25.35
C LEU A 27 -10.65 -10.76 25.97
N SER A 28 -11.37 -11.36 26.92
CA SER A 28 -10.99 -12.65 27.50
C SER A 28 -11.01 -13.77 26.46
N PHE A 29 -12.03 -13.80 25.58
CA PHE A 29 -12.07 -14.74 24.48
C PHE A 29 -10.90 -14.57 23.49
N ILE A 30 -10.57 -13.32 23.12
CA ILE A 30 -9.40 -13.02 22.28
C ILE A 30 -8.10 -13.48 22.95
N GLY A 31 -7.96 -13.26 24.26
CA GLY A 31 -6.83 -13.75 25.05
C GLY A 31 -6.66 -15.27 24.97
N ARG A 32 -7.77 -16.01 25.05
CA ARG A 32 -7.79 -17.48 24.94
C ARG A 32 -7.41 -17.99 23.55
N ILE A 33 -7.88 -17.34 22.48
CA ILE A 33 -7.58 -17.77 21.11
C ILE A 33 -6.23 -17.25 20.58
N ARG A 34 -5.64 -16.22 21.21
CA ARG A 34 -4.35 -15.62 20.85
C ARG A 34 -3.24 -16.63 20.50
N PRO A 35 -2.88 -17.62 21.33
CA PRO A 35 -1.78 -18.54 21.03
C PRO A 35 -1.97 -19.35 19.73
N ILE A 36 -3.21 -19.45 19.25
CA ILE A 36 -3.57 -20.16 18.03
C ILE A 36 -3.67 -19.17 16.86
N ALA A 37 -4.33 -18.04 17.06
CA ALA A 37 -4.57 -17.02 16.03
C ALA A 37 -3.30 -16.27 15.64
N GLU A 38 -2.36 -16.09 16.57
CA GLU A 38 -1.08 -15.41 16.32
C GLU A 38 -0.24 -16.17 15.29
N LYS A 39 -0.31 -17.51 15.27
CA LYS A 39 0.38 -18.35 14.27
C LYS A 39 -0.11 -18.12 12.85
N THR A 40 -1.39 -17.76 12.69
CA THR A 40 -2.00 -17.53 11.37
C THR A 40 -2.09 -16.05 11.01
N GLY A 41 -1.81 -15.14 11.95
CA GLY A 41 -1.94 -13.68 11.80
C GLY A 41 -3.39 -13.18 11.74
N ILE A 42 -4.32 -13.99 11.23
CA ILE A 42 -5.75 -13.67 11.09
C ILE A 42 -6.58 -14.87 11.58
N CYS A 43 -7.70 -14.60 12.25
CA CYS A 43 -8.73 -15.58 12.61
C CYS A 43 -10.13 -15.01 12.37
N LYS A 44 -11.11 -15.88 12.10
CA LYS A 44 -12.51 -15.51 11.93
C LYS A 44 -13.30 -15.92 13.17
N ILE A 45 -14.06 -14.98 13.75
CA ILE A 45 -14.91 -15.22 14.91
C ILE A 45 -16.36 -15.00 14.48
N PRO A 46 -17.09 -16.05 14.06
CA PRO A 46 -18.52 -15.91 13.83
C PRO A 46 -19.25 -15.68 15.16
N PRO A 47 -20.23 -14.76 15.22
CA PRO A 47 -21.07 -14.61 16.41
C PRO A 47 -21.95 -15.86 16.63
N PRO A 48 -22.50 -16.04 17.85
CA PRO A 48 -23.49 -17.09 18.14
C PRO A 48 -24.68 -17.04 17.17
N LYS A 49 -25.28 -18.19 16.86
CA LYS A 49 -26.34 -18.30 15.83
C LYS A 49 -27.56 -17.41 16.09
N ASP A 50 -27.89 -17.19 17.37
CA ASP A 50 -29.05 -16.41 17.78
C ASP A 50 -28.73 -14.92 17.97
N TRP A 51 -27.48 -14.51 17.74
CA TRP A 51 -27.08 -13.11 17.81
C TRP A 51 -27.34 -12.40 16.48
N ALA A 52 -28.28 -11.46 16.50
CA ALA A 52 -28.57 -10.58 15.37
C ALA A 52 -28.32 -9.13 15.78
N ALA A 53 -27.25 -8.51 15.27
CA ALA A 53 -27.06 -7.08 15.42
C ALA A 53 -28.13 -6.31 14.64
N ALA A 54 -28.82 -5.39 15.32
CA ALA A 54 -29.64 -4.41 14.64
C ALA A 54 -28.75 -3.48 13.83
N LEU A 55 -29.02 -3.33 12.53
CA LEU A 55 -28.34 -2.34 11.71
C LEU A 55 -28.82 -0.95 12.14
N CYS A 56 -28.02 -0.26 12.96
CA CYS A 56 -28.40 1.06 13.50
C CYS A 56 -28.43 2.19 12.44
N LEU A 57 -27.90 1.95 11.24
CA LEU A 57 -27.80 2.95 10.17
C LEU A 57 -28.86 2.72 9.10
N ARG A 58 -29.68 3.74 8.85
CA ARG A 58 -30.64 3.74 7.74
C ARG A 58 -29.87 4.02 6.44
N CYS A 59 -29.62 2.97 5.63
CA CYS A 59 -28.79 3.03 4.41
C CYS A 59 -29.16 4.15 3.42
N GLN A 60 -30.41 4.65 3.47
CA GLN A 60 -30.91 5.70 2.58
C GLN A 60 -30.26 7.08 2.79
N LYS A 61 -29.55 7.32 3.90
CA LYS A 61 -28.96 8.64 4.22
C LYS A 61 -27.44 8.66 4.23
N LEU A 62 -26.78 7.54 3.94
CA LEU A 62 -25.32 7.47 3.93
C LEU A 62 -24.81 7.89 2.54
N LEU A 63 -24.58 9.18 2.37
CA LEU A 63 -23.84 9.70 1.21
C LEU A 63 -22.35 9.49 1.46
N LEU A 64 -21.84 8.31 1.11
CA LEU A 64 -20.40 8.11 0.98
C LEU A 64 -19.97 8.81 -0.31
N HIS A 65 -19.10 9.80 -0.20
CA HIS A 65 -18.40 10.31 -1.36
C HIS A 65 -17.44 9.21 -1.82
N PRO A 66 -17.65 8.59 -3.01
CA PRO A 66 -16.66 7.67 -3.52
C PRO A 66 -15.39 8.50 -3.75
N SER A 67 -14.29 8.12 -3.09
CA SER A 67 -12.99 8.59 -3.57
C SER A 67 -12.92 8.23 -5.05
N GLY A 68 -12.71 9.22 -5.93
CA GLY A 68 -12.61 9.00 -7.37
C GLY A 68 -11.60 7.91 -7.73
N THR A 69 -11.58 7.49 -9.00
CA THR A 69 -10.77 6.38 -9.58
C THR A 69 -9.85 5.70 -8.57
N ALA A 70 -10.19 4.46 -8.18
CA ALA A 70 -9.42 3.69 -7.21
C ALA A 70 -7.93 3.85 -7.51
N PRO A 71 -7.09 4.20 -6.51
CA PRO A 71 -5.67 4.32 -6.75
C PRO A 71 -5.21 3.01 -7.37
N GLN A 72 -4.60 3.10 -8.56
CA GLN A 72 -3.96 1.96 -9.18
C GLN A 72 -3.06 1.36 -8.10
N LEU A 73 -3.41 0.16 -7.61
CA LEU A 73 -2.59 -0.51 -6.61
C LEU A 73 -1.29 -0.87 -7.31
N GLU A 74 -0.31 0.01 -7.21
CA GLU A 74 0.95 -0.18 -7.90
C GLU A 74 1.74 -1.23 -7.13
N ALA A 75 1.74 -2.46 -7.64
CA ALA A 75 2.79 -3.39 -7.28
C ALA A 75 4.13 -2.76 -7.66
N MET A 76 5.11 -2.85 -6.74
CA MET A 76 6.47 -2.39 -7.01
C MET A 76 7.04 -3.28 -8.11
N THR A 77 7.04 -2.81 -9.35
CA THR A 77 7.55 -3.57 -10.49
C THR A 77 9.08 -3.62 -10.43
N ARG A 78 9.68 -4.69 -10.95
CA ARG A 78 11.15 -4.80 -11.01
C ARG A 78 11.79 -3.60 -11.71
N VAL A 79 11.14 -3.10 -12.76
CA VAL A 79 11.54 -1.90 -13.51
C VAL A 79 11.56 -0.65 -12.62
N LYS A 80 10.57 -0.48 -11.73
CA LYS A 80 10.55 0.65 -10.76
C LYS A 80 11.72 0.57 -9.78
N LEU A 81 12.01 -0.64 -9.28
CA LEU A 81 13.12 -0.87 -8.35
C LEU A 81 14.47 -0.61 -9.02
N ASP A 82 14.68 -1.15 -10.22
CA ASP A 82 15.92 -0.95 -10.98
C ASP A 82 16.14 0.53 -11.32
N PHE A 83 15.06 1.28 -11.64
CA PHE A 83 15.13 2.73 -11.83
C PHE A 83 15.56 3.48 -10.56
N LEU A 84 14.99 3.14 -9.40
CA LEU A 84 15.35 3.77 -8.13
C LEU A 84 16.79 3.43 -7.72
N ASP A 85 17.25 2.22 -7.99
CA ASP A 85 18.64 1.78 -7.73
C ASP A 85 19.64 2.55 -8.61
N GLN A 86 19.36 2.67 -9.92
CA GLN A 86 20.16 3.49 -10.83
C GLN A 86 20.17 4.96 -10.42
N LEU A 87 19.03 5.50 -10.00
CA LEU A 87 18.92 6.87 -9.52
C LEU A 87 19.76 7.07 -8.26
N GLY A 88 19.69 6.16 -7.29
CA GLY A 88 20.52 6.20 -6.08
C GLY A 88 22.01 6.27 -6.39
N LYS A 89 22.48 5.34 -7.24
CA LYS A 89 23.89 5.29 -7.70
C LYS A 89 24.33 6.58 -8.40
N PHE A 90 23.46 7.17 -9.23
CA PHE A 90 23.76 8.43 -9.90
C PHE A 90 24.03 9.56 -8.89
N TRP A 91 23.18 9.69 -7.86
CA TRP A 91 23.35 10.74 -6.86
C TRP A 91 24.58 10.52 -5.98
N GLU A 92 24.87 9.26 -5.61
CA GLU A 92 26.08 8.90 -4.88
C GLU A 92 27.35 9.29 -5.65
N LEU A 93 27.39 9.07 -6.96
CA LEU A 93 28.50 9.49 -7.83
C LEU A 93 28.64 11.03 -7.92
N GLN A 94 27.55 11.77 -7.78
CA GLN A 94 27.57 13.25 -7.71
C GLN A 94 27.87 13.78 -6.30
N GLY A 95 28.15 12.90 -5.33
CA GLY A 95 28.48 13.29 -3.95
C GLY A 95 27.27 13.77 -3.13
N SER A 96 26.04 13.47 -3.55
CA SER A 96 24.81 13.85 -2.86
C SER A 96 23.95 12.62 -2.54
N ALA A 97 23.30 12.60 -1.38
CA ALA A 97 22.36 11.52 -1.05
C ALA A 97 21.01 11.75 -1.72
N LEU A 98 20.47 10.74 -2.42
CA LEU A 98 19.12 10.78 -2.96
C LEU A 98 18.09 10.97 -1.82
N ARG A 99 17.36 12.07 -1.83
CA ARG A 99 16.27 12.35 -0.89
C ARG A 99 14.96 12.52 -1.65
N ILE A 100 14.08 11.54 -1.53
CA ILE A 100 12.74 11.58 -2.16
C ILE A 100 11.81 12.37 -1.22
N PRO A 101 11.20 13.48 -1.66
CA PRO A 101 10.27 14.23 -0.83
C PRO A 101 8.95 13.48 -0.63
N VAL A 102 8.29 13.76 0.50
CA VAL A 102 6.95 13.26 0.82
C VAL A 102 5.94 14.34 0.42
N VAL A 103 4.97 13.99 -0.43
CA VAL A 103 3.86 14.87 -0.83
C VAL A 103 2.56 14.23 -0.35
N ASP A 104 1.73 14.99 0.36
CA ASP A 104 0.48 14.50 0.97
C ASP A 104 0.64 13.24 1.84
N GLY A 105 1.76 13.15 2.58
CA GLY A 105 2.07 12.01 3.45
C GLY A 105 2.48 10.73 2.70
N LYS A 106 2.62 10.78 1.37
CA LYS A 106 3.09 9.66 0.53
C LYS A 106 4.42 10.00 -0.13
N LEU A 107 5.29 9.00 -0.27
CA LEU A 107 6.54 9.16 -1.01
C LEU A 107 6.23 9.52 -2.47
N LEU A 108 6.88 10.56 -2.99
CA LEU A 108 6.70 10.99 -4.37
C LEU A 108 7.12 9.88 -5.35
N GLY A 109 6.21 9.49 -6.25
CA GLY A 109 6.46 8.47 -7.26
C GLY A 109 7.35 8.97 -8.40
N VAL A 110 8.66 9.07 -8.17
CA VAL A 110 9.64 9.60 -9.16
C VAL A 110 9.60 8.85 -10.49
N TYR A 111 9.37 7.53 -10.48
CA TYR A 111 9.23 6.72 -11.70
C TYR A 111 7.98 7.07 -12.52
N ALA A 112 6.85 7.33 -11.86
CA ALA A 112 5.62 7.73 -12.56
C ALA A 112 5.81 9.13 -13.17
N LEU A 113 6.45 10.04 -12.43
CA LEU A 113 6.78 11.37 -12.92
C LEU A 113 7.74 11.36 -14.13
N SER A 114 8.75 10.49 -14.13
CA SER A 114 9.67 10.37 -15.27
C SER A 114 8.99 9.85 -16.53
N LYS A 115 7.92 9.05 -16.39
CA LYS A 115 7.14 8.50 -17.52
C LYS A 115 6.09 9.46 -18.07
N VAL A 116 5.49 10.30 -17.23
CA VAL A 116 4.43 11.23 -17.65
C VAL A 116 4.98 12.41 -18.46
N GLY A 117 6.31 12.53 -18.63
CA GLY A 117 6.90 13.52 -19.52
C GLY A 117 6.45 14.93 -19.14
N VAL A 118 6.55 15.26 -17.85
CA VAL A 118 6.17 16.57 -17.35
C VAL A 118 7.09 17.60 -18.03
N GLN A 119 6.53 18.38 -18.96
CA GLN A 119 7.15 19.57 -19.57
C GLN A 119 7.37 20.70 -18.56
N GLY A 120 6.96 20.50 -17.30
CA GLY A 120 7.36 21.30 -16.16
C GLY A 120 8.60 20.70 -15.51
N GLN A 121 9.61 21.52 -15.25
CA GLN A 121 10.73 21.14 -14.41
C GLN A 121 10.22 20.59 -13.07
N VAL A 122 10.27 19.28 -12.85
CA VAL A 122 10.31 18.74 -11.50
C VAL A 122 11.72 19.00 -10.99
N VAL A 123 11.98 20.23 -10.57
CA VAL A 123 13.21 20.56 -9.84
C VAL A 123 13.08 19.85 -8.49
N LEU A 124 13.70 18.69 -8.35
CA LEU A 124 14.03 18.16 -7.02
C LEU A 124 15.06 19.12 -6.43
N GLN A 125 14.59 20.20 -5.82
CA GLN A 125 15.43 21.22 -5.23
C GLN A 125 16.00 20.67 -3.92
N ILE A 126 17.09 19.90 -4.02
CA ILE A 126 17.89 19.50 -2.86
C ILE A 126 19.03 20.52 -2.74
N ASN A 127 18.95 21.34 -1.69
CA ASN A 127 20.02 22.17 -1.14
C ASN A 127 20.96 22.84 -2.15
N ASN A 128 20.50 23.98 -2.68
CA ASN A 128 21.33 25.00 -3.34
C ASN A 128 22.00 24.59 -4.68
N ILE A 129 21.73 23.39 -5.20
CA ILE A 129 22.18 22.97 -6.55
C ILE A 129 20.94 22.85 -7.45
N ARG A 130 20.79 23.80 -8.38
CA ARG A 130 19.82 23.68 -9.49
C ARG A 130 20.35 22.62 -10.46
N ILE A 131 20.01 21.35 -10.25
CA ILE A 131 20.33 20.30 -11.22
C ILE A 131 19.14 20.11 -12.16
N SER A 132 19.32 20.55 -13.39
CA SER A 132 18.44 20.34 -14.55
C SER A 132 18.52 18.89 -15.01
N ILE A 133 17.83 17.98 -14.32
CA ILE A 133 17.84 16.53 -14.61
C ILE A 133 17.20 16.18 -15.98
N LEU A 134 16.57 17.14 -16.67
CA LEU A 134 15.99 16.90 -18.00
C LEU A 134 16.90 17.25 -19.19
N GLN A 135 18.08 17.86 -18.99
CA GLN A 135 18.90 18.25 -20.15
C GLN A 135 19.76 17.11 -20.73
N CYS A 136 19.84 15.96 -20.07
CA CYS A 136 20.69 14.86 -20.53
C CYS A 136 20.00 13.80 -21.42
N LEU A 137 18.67 13.88 -21.63
CA LEU A 137 17.92 12.92 -22.46
C LEU A 137 17.31 13.53 -23.75
N LEU A 138 17.68 14.77 -24.11
CA LEU A 138 17.34 15.40 -25.39
C LEU A 138 18.56 16.05 -26.05
N ARG A 139 19.68 15.31 -26.09
CA ARG A 139 20.72 15.51 -27.11
C ARG A 139 20.84 14.21 -27.88
N GLN A 140 19.88 13.98 -28.77
CA GLN A 140 20.11 13.18 -29.96
C GLN A 140 20.76 14.13 -30.97
N ASP A 141 22.06 13.91 -31.22
CA ASP A 141 22.51 13.94 -32.61
C ASP A 141 22.06 12.61 -33.26
#